data_AF-A0A2D5ZVR5-F1
#
_entry.id   AF-A0A2D5ZVR5-F1
#
_cell.length_a   1.000
_cell.length_b   1.000
_cell.length_c   1.000
_cell.angle_alpha   90.00
_cell.angle_beta   90.00
_cell.angle_gamma   90.00
#
_symmetry.space_group_name_H-M   'P 1'
#
loop_
_entity.id
_entity.type
_entity.pdbx_description
1 polymer ?
#
loop_
_entity_poly.entity_id
_entity_poly.type
_entity_poly.pdbx_seq_one_letter_code
_entity_poly.pdbx_strand_id
1 'polypeptide(L)'
;MRTLYAIFATLFIMLFIHQSVSAATPAAEPYKYSIELGDVGKIETVAATREDAFRAAANECFDRRVAMYEAVRGQLTEDRAMDLLDSC
;
A
#
# COMPACT_ATOMS: atom_id res chain seq x y z
N MET A 1 -44.09 4.23 -43.02
CA MET A 1 -43.43 3.51 -41.90
C MET A 1 -41.89 3.55 -42.00
N ARG A 2 -41.27 4.70 -42.34
CA ARG A 2 -39.80 4.85 -42.46
C ARG A 2 -39.22 5.93 -41.54
N THR A 3 -40.05 6.89 -41.14
CA THR A 3 -39.69 8.02 -40.26
C THR A 3 -39.67 7.66 -38.77
N LEU A 4 -40.44 6.66 -38.33
CA LEU A 4 -40.46 6.20 -36.93
C LEU A 4 -39.16 5.49 -36.51
N TYR A 5 -38.50 4.77 -37.44
CA TYR A 5 -37.24 4.07 -37.17
C TYR A 5 -36.06 5.02 -36.93
N ALA A 6 -36.04 6.18 -37.61
CA ALA A 6 -34.96 7.15 -37.47
C ALA A 6 -34.96 7.83 -36.08
N ILE A 7 -36.14 8.05 -35.50
CA ILE A 7 -36.30 8.66 -34.17
C ILE A 7 -35.97 7.65 -33.07
N PHE A 8 -36.37 6.38 -33.24
CA PHE A 8 -36.01 5.32 -32.29
C PHE A 8 -34.49 5.05 -32.29
N ALA A 9 -33.84 5.08 -33.45
CA ALA A 9 -32.40 4.87 -33.55
C ALA A 9 -31.60 5.99 -32.86
N THR A 10 -32.02 7.25 -32.99
CA THR A 10 -31.34 8.37 -32.32
C THR A 10 -31.56 8.39 -30.81
N LEU A 11 -32.75 7.99 -30.32
CA LEU A 11 -33.01 7.85 -28.88
C LEU A 11 -32.16 6.73 -28.24
N PHE A 12 -31.98 5.62 -28.96
CA PHE A 12 -31.17 4.49 -28.47
C PHE A 12 -29.68 4.87 -28.36
N ILE A 13 -29.16 5.66 -29.31
CA ILE A 13 -27.76 6.11 -29.31
C ILE A 13 -27.49 7.08 -28.14
N MET A 14 -28.44 7.96 -27.78
CA MET A 14 -28.27 8.88 -26.64
C MET A 14 -28.22 8.15 -25.28
N LEU A 15 -28.94 7.04 -25.13
CA LEU A 15 -28.92 6.22 -23.91
C LEU A 15 -27.59 5.47 -23.71
N PHE A 16 -26.92 5.07 -24.79
CA PHE A 16 -25.62 4.40 -24.71
C PHE A 16 -24.47 5.32 -24.28
N ILE A 17 -24.53 6.62 -24.61
CA ILE A 17 -23.46 7.56 -24.28
C ILE A 17 -23.48 7.94 -22.78
N HIS A 18 -24.62 7.81 -22.09
CA HIS A 18 -24.74 8.16 -20.67
C HIS A 18 -24.20 7.11 -19.69
N GLN A 19 -23.86 5.90 -20.15
CA GLN A 19 -23.43 4.80 -19.28
C GLN A 19 -21.91 4.60 -19.27
N SER A 20 -21.14 5.28 -20.13
CA SER A 20 -19.73 4.94 -20.38
C SER A 20 -18.71 5.77 -19.63
N VAL A 21 -19.11 6.74 -18.79
CA VAL A 21 -18.15 7.59 -18.05
C VAL A 21 -18.35 7.46 -16.55
N SER A 22 -18.48 6.23 -16.07
CA SER A 22 -17.86 5.90 -14.79
C SER A 22 -16.47 5.36 -15.14
N ALA A 23 -15.55 6.28 -15.44
CA ALA A 23 -14.14 5.98 -15.32
C ALA A 23 -13.95 5.66 -13.84
N ALA A 24 -14.02 4.37 -13.50
CA ALA A 24 -13.54 3.87 -12.24
C ALA A 24 -12.10 4.37 -12.17
N THR A 25 -11.87 5.44 -11.40
CA THR A 25 -10.53 5.83 -11.01
C THR A 25 -9.88 4.56 -10.53
N PRO A 26 -8.76 4.10 -11.15
CA PRO A 26 -8.06 2.95 -10.63
C PRO A 26 -7.84 3.24 -9.16
N ALA A 27 -8.40 2.40 -8.29
CA ALA A 27 -8.17 2.52 -6.86
C ALA A 27 -6.65 2.61 -6.72
N ALA A 28 -6.16 3.72 -6.14
CA ALA A 28 -4.73 3.94 -6.03
C ALA A 28 -4.13 2.68 -5.41
N GLU A 29 -3.31 1.96 -6.17
CA GLU A 29 -2.74 0.71 -5.68
C GLU A 29 -1.92 1.04 -4.42
N PRO A 30 -2.13 0.30 -3.32
CA PRO A 30 -1.45 0.62 -2.08
C PRO A 30 0.06 0.43 -2.27
N TYR A 31 0.84 1.32 -1.65
CA TYR A 31 2.29 1.25 -1.70
C TYR A 31 2.78 0.09 -0.84
N LYS A 32 3.59 -0.77 -1.44
CA LYS A 32 4.27 -1.87 -0.76
C LYS A 32 5.72 -1.50 -0.50
N TYR A 33 6.18 -1.66 0.74
CA TYR A 33 7.60 -1.54 1.10
C TYR A 33 8.09 -2.88 1.67
N SER A 34 9.30 -3.28 1.31
CA SER A 34 9.90 -4.50 1.85
C SER A 34 11.32 -4.26 2.31
N ILE A 35 11.61 -4.69 3.53
CA ILE A 35 12.94 -4.66 4.14
C ILE A 35 13.39 -6.10 4.34
N GLU A 36 14.57 -6.45 3.83
CA GLU A 36 15.21 -7.73 4.10
C GLU A 36 16.18 -7.57 5.26
N LEU A 37 15.82 -8.13 6.40
CA LEU A 37 16.69 -8.21 7.56
C LEU A 37 17.42 -9.54 7.49
N GLY A 38 18.68 -9.53 7.05
CA GLY A 38 19.45 -10.74 6.72
C GLY A 38 19.13 -11.98 7.56
N ASP A 39 19.27 -11.86 8.89
CA ASP A 39 19.09 -12.99 9.82
C ASP A 39 17.65 -13.15 10.37
N VAL A 40 16.77 -12.17 10.11
CA VAL A 40 15.42 -12.05 10.70
C VAL A 40 14.30 -12.32 9.68
N GLY A 41 14.66 -12.36 8.39
CA GLY A 41 13.75 -12.57 7.28
C GLY A 41 13.24 -11.27 6.66
N LYS A 42 12.09 -11.35 5.98
CA LYS A 42 11.52 -10.24 5.21
C LYS A 42 10.38 -9.57 5.98
N ILE A 43 10.42 -8.25 6.07
CA ILE A 43 9.31 -7.40 6.50
C ILE A 43 8.63 -6.85 5.26
N GLU A 44 7.30 -6.97 5.18
CA GLU A 44 6.50 -6.39 4.10
C GLU A 44 5.37 -5.57 4.69
N THR A 45 5.29 -4.30 4.34
CA THR A 45 4.22 -3.39 4.76
C THR A 45 3.49 -2.84 3.55
N VAL A 46 2.19 -2.61 3.71
CA VAL A 46 1.30 -2.11 2.67
C VAL A 46 0.51 -0.95 3.24
N ALA A 47 0.61 0.23 2.63
CA ALA A 47 -0.09 1.43 3.09
C ALA A 47 -0.59 2.30 1.94
N ALA A 48 -1.49 3.23 2.25
CA ALA A 48 -2.05 4.16 1.27
C ALA A 48 -1.02 5.15 0.73
N THR A 49 0.04 5.44 1.50
CA THR A 49 1.14 6.31 1.07
C THR A 49 2.49 5.60 1.18
N ARG A 50 3.44 6.04 0.36
CA ARG A 50 4.83 5.55 0.41
C ARG A 50 5.50 5.81 1.76
N GLU A 51 5.24 6.99 2.33
CA GLU A 51 5.82 7.38 3.62
C GLU A 51 5.30 6.49 4.76
N ASP A 52 4.00 6.20 4.76
CA ASP A 52 3.40 5.32 5.76
C ASP A 52 3.90 3.87 5.63
N ALA A 53 4.05 3.37 4.40
CA ALA A 53 4.59 2.05 4.16
C ALA A 53 6.03 1.94 4.67
N PHE A 54 6.86 2.95 4.36
CA PHE A 54 8.23 3.04 4.87
C PHE A 54 8.27 3.11 6.40
N ARG A 55 7.49 3.99 7.01
CA ARG A 55 7.44 4.18 8.47
C ARG A 55 6.99 2.91 9.19
N ALA A 56 5.98 2.23 8.66
CA ALA A 56 5.51 0.96 9.21
C ALA A 56 6.61 -0.12 9.14
N ALA A 57 7.33 -0.21 8.01
CA ALA A 57 8.40 -1.20 7.85
C ALA A 57 9.59 -0.92 8.76
N ALA A 58 9.98 0.35 8.89
CA ALA A 58 11.07 0.78 9.77
C ALA A 58 10.74 0.48 11.24
N ASN A 59 9.51 0.77 11.68
CA ASN A 59 9.06 0.46 13.04
C ASN A 59 9.07 -1.05 13.30
N GLU A 60 8.50 -1.85 12.39
CA GLU A 60 8.50 -3.30 12.54
C GLU A 60 9.93 -3.87 12.55
N CYS A 61 10.83 -3.29 11.76
CA CYS A 61 12.24 -3.67 11.80
C CYS A 61 12.85 -3.43 13.18
N PHE A 62 12.66 -2.22 13.70
CA PHE A 62 13.19 -1.84 15.00
C PHE A 62 12.63 -2.74 16.11
N ASP A 63 11.31 -2.96 16.13
CA ASP A 63 10.66 -3.82 17.11
C ASP A 63 11.21 -5.25 17.10
N ARG A 64 11.41 -5.83 15.90
CA ARG A 64 12.01 -7.17 15.78
C ARG A 64 13.46 -7.19 16.26
N ARG A 65 14.26 -6.18 15.92
CA ARG A 65 15.66 -6.06 16.37
C ARG A 65 15.75 -5.94 17.90
N VAL A 66 14.89 -5.12 18.49
CA VAL A 66 14.79 -4.98 19.96
C VAL A 66 14.40 -6.31 20.60
N ALA A 67 13.36 -6.97 20.11
CA ALA A 67 12.92 -8.25 20.66
C ALA A 67 14.04 -9.32 20.60
N MET A 68 14.80 -9.37 19.51
CA MET A 68 15.94 -10.28 19.39
C MET A 68 17.08 -9.92 20.34
N TYR A 69 17.40 -8.62 20.46
CA TYR A 69 18.42 -8.15 21.38
C TYR A 69 18.05 -8.52 22.81
N GLU A 70 16.83 -8.20 23.24
CA GLU A 70 16.36 -8.44 24.60
C GLU A 70 16.29 -9.92 24.95
N ALA A 71 15.92 -10.77 23.99
CA ALA A 71 15.91 -12.22 24.15
C ALA A 71 17.31 -12.81 24.42
N VAL A 72 18.38 -12.16 23.92
CA VAL A 72 19.76 -12.68 24.00
C VAL A 72 20.59 -11.98 25.09
N ARG A 73 20.41 -10.66 25.23
CA ARG A 73 21.28 -9.78 26.03
C ARG A 73 20.58 -9.18 27.25
N GLY A 74 19.26 -9.33 27.37
CA GLY A 74 18.46 -8.68 28.40
C GLY A 74 18.08 -7.24 28.02
N GLN A 75 17.61 -6.47 29.00
CA GLN A 75 16.94 -5.19 28.78
C GLN A 75 17.73 -4.20 27.90
N LEU A 76 17.07 -3.59 26.93
CA LEU A 76 17.65 -2.60 26.04
C LEU A 76 17.90 -1.26 26.77
N THR A 77 19.08 -0.68 26.58
CA THR A 77 19.40 0.69 27.03
C THR A 77 19.18 1.68 25.89
N GLU A 78 18.97 2.96 26.21
CA GLU A 78 18.73 4.03 25.22
C GLU A 78 19.87 4.16 24.20
N ASP A 79 21.13 4.12 24.68
CA ASP A 79 22.30 4.14 23.80
C ASP A 79 22.31 2.97 22.79
N ARG A 80 21.81 1.79 23.20
CA ARG A 80 21.73 0.61 22.32
C ARG A 80 20.54 0.63 21.39
N ALA A 81 19.46 1.31 21.75
CA ALA A 81 18.34 1.55 20.84
C ALA A 81 18.79 2.35 19.61
N MET A 82 19.64 3.35 19.80
CA MET A 82 20.20 4.14 18.69
C MET A 82 21.06 3.30 17.74
N ASP A 83 21.88 2.38 18.28
CA ASP A 83 22.66 1.44 17.46
C ASP A 83 21.77 0.52 16.61
N LEU A 84 20.59 0.14 17.12
CA LEU A 84 19.65 -0.74 16.42
C LEU A 84 18.87 -0.01 15.32
N LEU A 85 18.61 1.30 15.47
CA LEU A 85 17.94 2.10 14.45
C LEU A 85 18.74 2.18 13.14
N ASP A 86 20.07 2.23 13.24
CA ASP A 86 20.97 2.33 12.07
C ASP A 86 21.08 1.00 11.29
N SER A 87 20.48 -0.08 11.79
CA SER A 87 20.59 -1.45 11.27
C SER A 87 19.39 -1.95 10.43
N CYS A 88 18.46 -1.05 10.08
CA CYS A 88 17.11 -1.36 9.56
C CYS A 88 16.84 -1.13 8.06
#